data_AF-A0A285XVT8-F1
#
_entry.id   AF-A0A285XVT8-F1
#
_cell.length_a   1.000
_cell.length_b   1.000
_cell.length_c   1.000
_cell.angle_alpha   90.00
_cell.angle_beta   90.00
_cell.angle_gamma   90.00
#
_symmetry.space_group_name_H-M   'P 1'
#
loop_
_entity.id
_entity.type
_entity.pdbx_description
1 polymer ?
#
loop_
_entity_poly.entity_id
_entity_poly.type
_entity_poly.pdbx_seq_one_letter_code
_entity_poly.pdbx_strand_id
1 'polypeptide(L)'
;MTNDEDFLRWLTARTPAFSSLLAAEFNLDWDLDWPDAESVLVNDLDDASVQDNARYRDDLDLLLRELPTDDAVVRFFTYLDTGLSPEDAFGLSSRDWLIELRARATRNVDSAELRSERPVSPERG
;
A
#
# COMPACT_ATOMS: atom_id res chain seq x y z
N MET A 1 10.81 -7.88 -26.49
CA MET A 1 10.39 -6.72 -25.68
C MET A 1 8.95 -6.84 -25.17
N THR A 2 8.32 -8.02 -25.27
CA THR A 2 6.89 -8.24 -24.91
C THR A 2 6.68 -8.84 -23.52
N ASN A 3 7.70 -9.29 -22.80
CA ASN A 3 7.49 -10.02 -21.54
C ASN A 3 7.29 -9.09 -20.33
N ASP A 4 8.01 -7.96 -20.27
CA ASP A 4 8.04 -7.11 -19.08
C ASP A 4 6.76 -6.26 -18.95
N GLU A 5 6.28 -5.66 -20.03
CA GLU A 5 5.04 -4.88 -20.00
C GLU A 5 3.81 -5.79 -19.77
N ASP A 6 3.78 -6.98 -20.37
CA ASP A 6 2.72 -7.96 -20.11
C ASP A 6 2.72 -8.43 -18.66
N PHE A 7 3.90 -8.62 -18.07
CA PHE A 7 4.05 -8.95 -16.65
C PHE A 7 3.57 -7.81 -15.75
N LEU A 8 3.97 -6.57 -16.00
CA LEU A 8 3.56 -5.42 -15.21
C LEU A 8 2.05 -5.18 -15.32
N ARG A 9 1.48 -5.30 -16.53
CA ARG A 9 0.04 -5.28 -16.78
C ARG A 9 -0.69 -6.38 -16.00
N TRP A 10 -0.17 -7.60 -16.01
CA TRP A 10 -0.72 -8.71 -15.22
C TRP A 10 -0.66 -8.42 -13.72
N LEU A 11 0.46 -7.86 -13.24
CA LEU A 11 0.67 -7.57 -11.83
C LEU A 11 -0.29 -6.49 -11.35
N THR A 12 -0.41 -5.36 -12.07
CA THR A 12 -1.39 -4.30 -11.79
C THR A 12 -2.82 -4.83 -11.74
N ALA A 13 -3.19 -5.74 -12.65
CA ALA A 13 -4.52 -6.35 -12.64
C ALA A 13 -4.75 -7.30 -11.44
N ARG A 14 -3.69 -7.76 -10.78
CA ARG A 14 -3.74 -8.63 -9.60
C ARG A 14 -3.52 -7.91 -8.28
N THR A 15 -3.10 -6.65 -8.32
CA THR A 15 -2.89 -5.81 -7.14
C THR A 15 -3.69 -4.51 -7.21
N PRO A 16 -5.02 -4.59 -7.45
CA PRO A 16 -5.80 -3.42 -7.84
C PRO A 16 -5.93 -2.37 -6.74
N ALA A 17 -5.97 -2.74 -5.46
CA ALA A 17 -6.11 -1.77 -4.37
C ALA A 17 -4.83 -0.91 -4.26
N PHE A 18 -3.67 -1.56 -4.21
CA PHE A 18 -2.40 -0.84 -4.12
C PHE A 18 -2.06 -0.07 -5.40
N SER A 19 -2.35 -0.65 -6.58
CA SER A 19 -2.17 0.07 -7.85
C SER A 19 -3.07 1.29 -7.96
N SER A 20 -4.30 1.22 -7.47
CA SER A 20 -5.20 2.38 -7.42
C SER A 20 -4.68 3.46 -6.48
N LEU A 21 -4.17 3.11 -5.29
CA LEU A 21 -3.56 4.08 -4.38
C LEU A 21 -2.40 4.84 -5.06
N LEU A 22 -1.48 4.11 -5.69
CA LEU A 22 -0.33 4.72 -6.36
C LEU A 22 -0.74 5.62 -7.54
N ALA A 23 -1.71 5.18 -8.35
CA ALA A 23 -2.11 5.92 -9.54
C ALA A 23 -3.06 7.08 -9.25
N ALA A 24 -3.90 6.97 -8.22
CA ALA A 24 -4.90 7.99 -7.89
C ALA A 24 -4.34 9.03 -6.91
N GLU A 25 -3.85 8.57 -5.76
CA GLU A 25 -3.44 9.46 -4.67
C GLU A 25 -2.00 9.94 -4.85
N PHE A 26 -1.11 9.06 -5.31
CA PHE A 26 0.28 9.40 -5.62
C PHE A 26 0.50 9.67 -7.11
N ASN A 27 -0.43 10.37 -7.77
CA ASN A 27 -0.25 10.85 -9.15
C ASN A 27 0.86 11.93 -9.23
N LEU A 28 1.21 12.43 -10.42
CA LEU A 28 2.34 13.37 -10.58
C LEU A 28 2.18 14.71 -9.83
N ASP A 29 0.95 15.12 -9.51
CA ASP A 29 0.61 16.39 -8.84
C ASP A 29 0.14 16.16 -7.40
N TRP A 30 0.42 14.99 -6.80
CA TRP A 30 -0.10 14.60 -5.49
C TRP A 30 0.23 15.59 -4.37
N ASP A 31 1.34 16.31 -4.48
CA ASP A 31 1.82 17.31 -3.52
C ASP A 31 1.03 18.62 -3.55
N LEU A 32 0.13 18.79 -4.54
CA LEU A 32 -0.84 19.88 -4.57
C LEU A 32 -2.07 19.60 -3.70
N ASP A 33 -2.44 18.32 -3.58
CA ASP A 33 -3.64 17.87 -2.86
C ASP A 33 -3.32 17.47 -1.40
N TRP A 34 -2.07 17.05 -1.15
CA TRP A 34 -1.64 16.53 0.14
C TRP A 34 -0.44 17.30 0.70
N PRO A 35 -0.41 17.58 2.02
CA PRO A 35 0.70 18.32 2.63
C PRO A 35 2.00 17.50 2.67
N ASP A 36 1.90 16.18 2.77
CA ASP A 36 2.99 15.22 2.72
C ASP A 36 2.47 13.82 2.38
N ALA A 37 3.39 12.92 2.00
CA ALA A 37 3.04 11.55 1.61
C ALA A 37 2.49 10.72 2.78
N GLU A 38 2.84 11.06 4.02
CA GLU A 38 2.33 10.37 5.20
C GLU A 38 0.83 10.64 5.40
N SER A 39 0.36 11.84 5.06
CA SER A 39 -1.05 12.21 5.15
C SER A 39 -1.93 11.38 4.23
N VAL A 40 -1.43 11.03 3.04
CA VAL A 40 -2.09 10.07 2.14
C VAL A 40 -2.22 8.70 2.82
N LEU A 41 -1.13 8.21 3.42
CA LEU A 41 -1.13 6.91 4.09
C LEU A 41 -2.07 6.88 5.31
N VAL A 42 -2.15 7.97 6.06
CA VAL A 42 -3.11 8.07 7.17
C VAL A 42 -4.54 7.98 6.63
N ASN A 43 -4.87 8.75 5.60
CA ASN A 43 -6.22 8.78 5.04
C ASN A 43 -6.62 7.45 4.37
N ASP A 44 -5.78 6.92 3.49
CA ASP A 44 -6.15 5.81 2.60
C ASP A 44 -5.73 4.42 3.11
N LEU A 45 -4.88 4.37 4.15
CA LEU A 45 -4.47 3.10 4.77
C LEU A 45 -4.89 3.00 6.23
N ASP A 46 -4.60 4.00 7.08
CA ASP A 46 -4.90 3.88 8.51
C ASP A 46 -6.38 4.10 8.84
N ASP A 47 -7.02 5.05 8.18
CA ASP A 47 -8.45 5.32 8.34
C ASP A 47 -9.33 4.41 7.45
N ALA A 48 -8.71 3.61 6.58
CA ALA A 48 -9.41 2.65 5.74
C ALA A 48 -10.05 1.51 6.55
N SER A 49 -11.07 0.89 5.95
CA SER A 49 -11.74 -0.24 6.58
C SER A 49 -10.79 -1.43 6.77
N VAL A 50 -11.14 -2.34 7.69
CA VAL A 50 -10.40 -3.60 7.89
C VAL A 50 -10.37 -4.43 6.60
N GLN A 51 -11.47 -4.42 5.85
CA GLN A 51 -11.55 -5.15 4.58
C GLN A 51 -10.59 -4.54 3.53
N ASP A 52 -10.47 -3.22 3.49
CA ASP A 52 -9.56 -2.55 2.56
C ASP A 52 -8.10 -2.73 2.98
N ASN A 53 -7.79 -2.64 4.27
CA ASN A 53 -6.47 -2.99 4.80
C ASN A 53 -6.08 -4.44 4.49
N ALA A 54 -7.02 -5.38 4.53
CA ALA A 54 -6.77 -6.77 4.11
C ALA A 54 -6.44 -6.87 2.62
N ARG A 55 -7.13 -6.11 1.76
CA ARG A 55 -6.82 -6.04 0.31
C ARG A 55 -5.44 -5.44 0.07
N TYR A 56 -5.10 -4.34 0.74
CA TYR A 56 -3.76 -3.75 0.63
C TYR A 56 -2.68 -4.73 1.07
N ARG A 57 -2.87 -5.44 2.19
CA ARG A 57 -1.93 -6.46 2.66
C ARG A 57 -1.74 -7.56 1.62
N ASP A 58 -2.81 -8.10 1.06
CA ASP A 58 -2.76 -9.20 0.09
C ASP A 58 -2.10 -8.75 -1.23
N ASP A 59 -2.38 -7.53 -1.69
CA ASP A 59 -1.70 -6.90 -2.83
C ASP A 59 -0.19 -6.75 -2.58
N LEU A 60 0.18 -6.20 -1.42
CA LEU A 60 1.58 -5.98 -1.04
C LEU A 60 2.34 -7.30 -0.86
N ASP A 61 1.69 -8.35 -0.34
CA ASP A 61 2.27 -9.70 -0.28
C ASP A 61 2.61 -10.24 -1.68
N LEU A 62 1.72 -10.01 -2.66
CA LEU A 62 1.99 -10.39 -4.04
C LEU A 62 3.13 -9.56 -4.64
N LEU A 63 3.12 -8.24 -4.48
CA LEU A 63 4.18 -7.36 -5.00
C LEU A 63 5.55 -7.72 -4.42
N LEU A 64 5.65 -7.94 -3.12
CA LEU A 64 6.91 -8.28 -2.47
C LEU A 64 7.49 -9.63 -2.95
N ARG A 65 6.62 -10.55 -3.37
CA ARG A 65 7.00 -11.84 -3.97
C ARG A 65 7.45 -11.70 -5.42
N GLU A 66 6.71 -10.95 -6.24
CA GLU A 66 6.95 -10.85 -7.68
C GLU A 66 8.00 -9.78 -8.05
N LEU A 67 8.27 -8.82 -7.17
CA LEU A 67 9.23 -7.72 -7.36
C LEU A 67 10.39 -7.81 -6.36
N PRO A 68 11.29 -8.80 -6.47
CA PRO A 68 12.25 -9.14 -5.42
C PRO A 68 13.34 -8.10 -5.14
N THR A 69 13.47 -7.05 -5.96
CA THR A 69 14.54 -6.05 -5.89
C THR A 69 13.98 -4.63 -5.99
N ASP A 70 14.72 -3.63 -5.49
CA ASP A 70 14.35 -2.21 -5.65
C ASP A 70 14.11 -1.83 -7.12
N ASP A 71 15.01 -2.23 -8.03
CA ASP A 71 14.85 -1.97 -9.47
C ASP A 71 13.54 -2.52 -10.04
N ALA A 72 13.05 -3.66 -9.53
CA ALA A 72 11.78 -4.22 -9.97
C ALA A 72 10.60 -3.38 -9.47
N VAL A 73 10.68 -2.87 -8.24
CA VAL A 73 9.68 -1.97 -7.66
C VAL A 73 9.67 -0.62 -8.38
N VAL A 74 10.84 -0.03 -8.64
CA VAL A 74 10.98 1.22 -9.39
C VAL A 74 10.35 1.09 -10.77
N ARG A 75 10.62 -0.01 -11.50
CA ARG A 75 9.98 -0.26 -12.81
C ARG A 75 8.46 -0.34 -12.72
N PHE A 76 7.93 -0.95 -11.66
CA PHE A 76 6.49 -1.02 -11.43
C PHE A 76 5.89 0.36 -11.13
N PHE A 77 6.58 1.19 -10.34
CA PHE A 77 6.16 2.57 -10.05
C PHE A 77 6.17 3.41 -11.33
N THR A 78 7.22 3.31 -12.14
CA THR A 78 7.28 3.96 -13.45
C THR A 78 6.15 3.50 -14.37
N TYR A 79 5.80 2.21 -14.35
CA TYR A 79 4.70 1.69 -15.14
C TYR A 79 3.32 2.25 -14.72
N LEU A 80 3.13 2.49 -13.42
CA LEU A 80 1.92 3.11 -12.88
C LEU A 80 1.91 4.65 -13.00
N ASP A 81 3.01 5.25 -13.46
CA ASP A 81 3.18 6.70 -13.59
C ASP A 81 2.94 7.45 -12.26
N THR A 82 3.40 6.86 -11.15
CA THR A 82 3.30 7.50 -9.82
C THR A 82 4.32 8.63 -9.68
N GLY A 83 3.90 9.73 -9.06
CA GLY A 83 4.76 10.84 -8.65
C GLY A 83 5.49 10.62 -7.33
N LEU A 84 5.24 9.52 -6.63
CA LEU A 84 5.89 9.23 -5.36
C LEU A 84 7.31 8.67 -5.54
N SER A 85 8.25 9.30 -4.84
CA SER A 85 9.58 8.76 -4.55
C SER A 85 9.66 8.40 -3.07
N PRO A 86 9.67 7.11 -2.68
CA PRO A 86 9.77 6.74 -1.27
C PRO A 86 11.07 7.18 -0.60
N GLU A 87 12.15 7.32 -1.37
CA GLU A 87 13.44 7.80 -0.85
C GLU A 87 13.32 9.26 -0.43
N ASP A 88 12.71 10.10 -1.27
CA ASP A 88 12.53 11.52 -0.97
C ASP A 88 11.48 11.75 0.13
N ALA A 89 10.41 10.96 0.14
CA ALA A 89 9.30 11.13 1.07
C ALA A 89 9.56 10.52 2.46
N PHE A 90 10.22 9.36 2.51
CA PHE A 90 10.35 8.55 3.73
C PHE A 90 11.79 8.16 4.07
N GLY A 91 12.77 8.44 3.20
CA GLY A 91 14.16 8.01 3.39
C GLY A 91 14.35 6.49 3.27
N LEU A 92 13.44 5.80 2.59
CA LEU A 92 13.45 4.35 2.40
C LEU A 92 13.66 4.00 0.92
N SER A 93 14.31 2.86 0.67
CA SER A 93 14.29 2.30 -0.68
C SER A 93 12.86 1.89 -1.05
N SER A 94 12.58 1.80 -2.36
CA SER A 94 11.23 1.47 -2.82
C SER A 94 10.74 0.11 -2.29
N ARG A 95 11.63 -0.88 -2.19
CA ARG A 95 11.27 -2.20 -1.63
C ARG A 95 11.08 -2.16 -0.13
N ASP A 96 11.94 -1.48 0.61
CA ASP A 96 11.80 -1.36 2.07
C ASP A 96 10.51 -0.62 2.43
N TRP A 97 10.13 0.39 1.64
CA TRP A 97 8.84 1.06 1.80
C TRP A 97 7.64 0.11 1.60
N LEU A 98 7.66 -0.77 0.58
CA LEU A 98 6.60 -1.78 0.43
C LEU A 98 6.54 -2.76 1.62
N ILE A 99 7.68 -3.11 2.22
CA ILE A 99 7.74 -3.96 3.41
C ILE A 99 7.08 -3.26 4.60
N GLU A 100 7.38 -1.98 4.82
CA GLU A 100 6.79 -1.19 5.89
C GLU A 100 5.28 -1.00 5.71
N LEU A 101 4.81 -0.71 4.49
CA LEU A 101 3.38 -0.64 4.20
C LEU A 101 2.67 -1.96 4.45
N ARG A 102 3.29 -3.09 4.06
CA ARG A 102 2.74 -4.43 4.29
C ARG A 102 2.62 -4.71 5.79
N ALA A 103 3.62 -4.30 6.57
CA ALA A 103 3.57 -4.40 8.02
C ALA A 103 2.47 -3.51 8.62
N ARG A 104 2.32 -2.27 8.12
CA ARG A 104 1.27 -1.32 8.54
C ARG A 104 -0.14 -1.87 8.27
N ALA A 105 -0.41 -2.32 7.04
CA ALA A 105 -1.68 -2.95 6.66
C ALA A 105 -1.99 -4.19 7.53
N THR A 106 -0.99 -5.03 7.79
CA THR A 106 -1.14 -6.20 8.68
C THR A 106 -1.55 -5.78 10.10
N ARG A 107 -0.87 -4.78 10.69
CA ARG A 107 -1.22 -4.26 12.02
C ARG A 107 -2.64 -3.72 12.08
N ASN A 108 -3.10 -3.03 11.02
CA ASN A 108 -4.45 -2.48 10.96
C ASN A 108 -5.51 -3.59 10.91
N VAL A 109 -5.23 -4.69 10.22
CA VAL A 109 -6.08 -5.90 10.25
C VAL A 109 -6.11 -6.53 11.65
N ASP A 110 -4.94 -6.86 12.20
CA ASP A 110 -4.82 -7.56 13.48
C ASP A 110 -5.44 -6.77 14.65
N SER A 111 -5.26 -5.43 14.63
CA SER A 111 -5.79 -4.54 15.68
C SER A 111 -7.32 -4.52 15.71
N ALA A 112 -7.98 -4.73 14.57
CA ALA A 112 -9.44 -4.78 14.51
C ALA A 112 -10.02 -6.12 14.98
N GLU A 113 -9.31 -7.22 14.71
CA GLU A 113 -9.67 -8.55 15.24
C GLU A 113 -9.62 -8.54 16.77
N LEU A 114 -8.54 -7.99 17.35
CA LEU A 114 -8.40 -7.84 18.81
C LEU A 114 -9.48 -6.96 19.45
N ARG A 115 -9.98 -5.93 18.75
CA ARG A 115 -11.11 -5.11 19.24
C ARG A 115 -12.44 -5.86 19.17
N SER A 116 -12.60 -6.74 18.19
CA SER A 116 -13.82 -7.53 17.99
C SER A 116 -13.94 -8.69 18.97
N GLU A 117 -12.81 -9.20 19.48
CA GLU A 117 -12.74 -10.30 20.45
C GLU A 117 -12.89 -9.87 21.92
N ARG A 118 -12.91 -8.56 22.23
CA ARG A 118 -13.16 -8.10 23.60
C ARG A 118 -14.66 -8.18 23.91
N PRO A 119 -15.11 -9.06 24.83
CA PRO A 119 -16.51 -9.07 25.23
C PRO A 119 -16.83 -7.72 25.90
N VAL A 120 -17.91 -7.07 25.44
CA VAL A 120 -18.55 -5.99 26.17
C VAL A 120 -18.92 -6.56 27.53
N SER A 121 -18.20 -6.17 28.57
CA SER A 121 -18.59 -6.53 29.93
C SER A 121 -19.97 -5.93 30.15
N PRO A 122 -21.01 -6.72 30.46
CA PRO A 122 -22.26 -6.12 30.87
C PRO A 122 -21.95 -5.37 32.17
N GLU A 123 -22.09 -4.05 32.14
CA GLU A 123 -22.06 -3.27 33.36
C GLU A 123 -23.09 -3.88 34.31
N ARG A 124 -22.60 -4.48 35.39
CA ARG A 124 -23.44 -5.10 36.40
C ARG A 124 -24.02 -4.00 37.27
N GLY A 125 -25.36 -3.96 37.30
CA GLY A 125 -26.15 -3.56 38.47
C GLY A 125 -26.60 -2.11 38.50
#